data_AF-F0NYH2-F1
#
_entry.id   AF-F0NYH2-F1
#
_cell.length_a   1.000
_cell.length_b   1.000
_cell.length_c   1.000
_cell.angle_alpha   90.00
_cell.angle_beta   90.00
_cell.angle_gamma   90.00
#
_symmetry.space_group_name_H-M   'P 1'
#
loop_
_entity.id
_entity.type
_entity.pdbx_description
1 polymer ?
#
loop_
_entity_poly.entity_id
_entity_poly.type
_entity_poly.pdbx_seq_one_letter_code
_entity_poly.pdbx_strand_id
1 'polypeptide(L)'
;MKKEVKKSKKIENKFVPKIINKYEEKIGVKINREFFSNLEEETPLHFVNPKGSGVKSSGAYFHPTQNFVKIPIDDRRKNSPWYGEAIFYHEYGHAIDWQKGLKKLDSLTKLMDKHRDVIKKDIEKYKKLDQKIHELGFRAYKNNNHDLMEMVGAVRDTLKSIDIRIGSGHPDNYFKKKGNSEAEFIAHAFENKFKGNVVFKKYLPEMYEDMIKWLDNSL
;
A
#
# COMPACT_ATOMS: atom_id res chain seq x y z
N MET A 1 -1.63 46.67 10.06
CA MET A 1 -1.88 45.23 10.34
C MET A 1 -0.71 44.40 9.80
N LYS A 2 0.16 43.91 10.69
CA LYS A 2 1.22 42.95 10.32
C LYS A 2 0.58 41.55 10.27
N LYS A 3 0.59 40.91 9.10
CA LYS A 3 0.15 39.52 8.96
C LYS A 3 1.13 38.61 9.70
N GLU A 4 0.67 37.98 10.77
CA GLU A 4 1.40 36.88 11.41
C GLU A 4 1.47 35.71 10.44
N VAL A 5 2.68 35.47 9.94
CA VAL A 5 3.02 34.22 9.26
C VAL A 5 2.97 33.14 10.32
N LYS A 6 1.92 32.30 10.29
CA LYS A 6 1.87 31.06 11.07
C LYS A 6 3.11 30.23 10.73
N LYS A 7 4.09 30.23 11.63
CA LYS A 7 5.21 29.28 11.58
C LYS A 7 4.60 27.89 11.59
N SER A 8 4.82 27.14 10.50
CA SER A 8 4.50 25.71 10.46
C SER A 8 5.24 25.04 11.63
N LYS A 9 4.50 24.36 12.50
CA LYS A 9 5.10 23.47 13.48
C LYS A 9 5.88 22.44 12.67
N LYS A 10 7.21 22.53 12.71
CA LYS A 10 8.10 21.50 12.18
C LYS A 10 7.80 20.25 13.00
N ILE A 11 6.97 19.36 12.48
CA ILE A 11 6.72 18.07 13.11
C ILE A 11 8.07 17.36 13.08
N GLU A 12 8.72 17.29 14.23
CA GLU A 12 9.94 16.51 14.39
C GLU A 12 9.50 15.05 14.31
N ASN A 13 9.53 14.50 13.10
CA ASN A 13 9.00 13.19 12.86
C ASN A 13 9.97 12.13 13.38
N LYS A 14 9.79 11.78 14.66
CA LYS A 14 10.65 10.88 15.44
C LYS A 14 10.82 9.48 14.83
N PHE A 15 9.94 9.06 13.92
CA PHE A 15 9.90 7.69 13.39
C PHE A 15 10.37 7.56 11.95
N VAL A 16 10.98 8.60 11.38
CA VAL A 16 11.61 8.50 10.05
C VAL A 16 12.77 7.49 10.10
N PRO A 17 12.78 6.45 9.24
CA PRO A 17 13.84 5.45 9.25
C PRO A 17 15.21 6.07 8.93
N LYS A 18 16.21 5.80 9.76
CA LYS A 18 17.55 6.42 9.69
C LYS A 18 18.24 6.24 8.32
N ILE A 19 18.01 5.11 7.66
CA ILE A 19 18.66 4.77 6.39
C ILE A 19 17.82 5.11 5.15
N ILE A 20 16.70 5.83 5.30
CA ILE A 20 15.78 6.13 4.19
C ILE A 20 16.44 6.91 3.04
N ASN A 21 17.35 7.84 3.35
CA ASN A 21 18.03 8.65 2.32
C ASN A 21 18.89 7.76 1.40
N LYS A 22 19.49 6.70 1.93
CA LYS A 22 20.27 5.72 1.14
C LYS A 22 19.38 4.92 0.18
N TYR A 23 18.13 4.68 0.56
CA TYR A 23 17.15 4.07 -0.33
C TYR A 23 16.77 5.03 -1.45
N GLU A 24 16.40 6.26 -1.10
CA GLU A 24 16.01 7.31 -2.04
C GLU A 24 17.08 7.57 -3.09
N GLU A 25 18.35 7.67 -2.68
CA GLU A 25 19.49 7.85 -3.57
C GLU A 25 19.64 6.69 -4.56
N LYS A 26 19.52 5.45 -4.07
CA LYS A 26 19.73 4.25 -4.89
C LYS A 26 18.58 3.92 -5.83
N ILE A 27 17.36 4.31 -5.47
CA ILE A 27 16.15 4.02 -6.25
C ILE A 27 15.71 5.23 -7.09
N GLY A 28 16.11 6.44 -6.72
CA GLY A 28 15.72 7.67 -7.43
C GLY A 28 14.31 8.15 -7.09
N VAL A 29 13.89 8.02 -5.82
CA VAL A 29 12.56 8.43 -5.34
C VAL A 29 12.65 9.35 -4.12
N LYS A 30 11.53 10.02 -3.79
CA LYS A 30 11.42 10.81 -2.56
C LYS A 30 10.20 10.34 -1.75
N ILE A 31 10.45 9.77 -0.58
CA ILE A 31 9.40 9.32 0.34
C ILE A 31 8.89 10.51 1.16
N ASN A 32 7.58 10.66 1.27
CA ASN A 32 6.99 11.68 2.11
C ASN A 32 7.35 11.44 3.58
N ARG A 33 8.09 12.36 4.20
CA ARG A 33 8.49 12.23 5.61
C ARG A 33 7.34 12.43 6.57
N GLU A 34 6.28 13.14 6.21
CA GLU A 34 5.11 13.31 7.08
C GLU A 34 4.38 12.00 7.32
N PHE A 35 4.45 11.05 6.38
CA PHE A 35 3.83 9.73 6.49
C PHE A 35 4.21 8.98 7.78
N PHE A 36 5.44 9.12 8.26
CA PHE A 36 5.91 8.42 9.47
C PHE A 36 5.30 8.96 10.77
N SER A 37 4.56 10.08 10.72
CA SER A 37 3.89 10.62 11.91
C SER A 37 2.69 9.75 12.32
N ASN A 38 2.25 8.87 11.43
CA ASN A 38 1.20 7.89 11.66
C ASN A 38 1.69 6.66 12.43
N LEU A 39 3.00 6.48 12.66
CA LEU A 39 3.54 5.43 13.51
C LEU A 39 3.42 5.81 14.99
N GLU A 40 3.31 4.80 15.86
CA GLU A 40 3.29 4.96 17.32
C GLU A 40 4.61 4.54 17.99
N GLU A 41 5.42 3.75 17.29
CA GLU A 41 6.76 3.33 17.71
C GLU A 41 7.77 3.32 16.55
N GLU A 42 9.08 3.27 16.86
CA GLU A 42 10.12 3.18 15.85
C GLU A 42 10.02 1.82 15.13
N THR A 43 9.85 1.84 13.81
CA THR A 43 9.88 0.66 12.95
C THR A 43 11.08 0.77 12.00
N PRO A 44 12.18 0.05 12.25
CA PRO A 44 13.39 0.18 11.45
C PRO A 44 13.22 -0.32 10.02
N LEU A 45 13.91 0.35 9.09
CA LEU A 45 14.07 -0.08 7.70
C LEU A 45 15.30 -0.96 7.56
N HIS A 46 15.15 -2.09 6.86
CA HIS A 46 16.26 -2.93 6.41
C HIS A 46 16.19 -3.18 4.89
N PHE A 47 17.35 -3.37 4.26
CA PHE A 47 17.43 -3.76 2.84
C PHE A 47 17.60 -5.27 2.64
N VAL A 48 18.01 -5.97 3.69
CA VAL A 48 18.19 -7.42 3.74
C VAL A 48 17.53 -7.95 5.01
N ASN A 49 17.24 -9.25 5.05
CA ASN A 49 16.65 -9.85 6.24
C ASN A 49 17.61 -9.70 7.43
N PRO A 50 17.15 -9.15 8.57
CA PRO A 50 17.94 -9.14 9.79
C PRO A 50 18.35 -10.56 10.21
N LYS A 51 19.55 -10.71 10.79
CA LYS A 51 19.99 -12.00 11.33
C LYS A 51 19.00 -12.47 12.39
N GLY A 52 18.56 -13.72 12.29
CA GLY A 52 17.59 -14.30 13.24
C GLY A 52 16.13 -13.95 12.97
N SER A 53 15.79 -13.32 11.84
CA SER A 53 14.38 -13.06 11.50
C SER A 53 13.57 -14.31 11.16
N GLY A 54 14.24 -15.43 10.78
CA GLY A 54 13.57 -16.67 10.38
C GLY A 54 12.83 -16.60 9.04
N VAL A 55 12.78 -15.42 8.39
CA VAL A 55 12.07 -15.20 7.12
C VAL A 55 12.99 -15.44 5.92
N LYS A 56 12.53 -16.25 4.95
CA LYS A 56 13.23 -16.53 3.69
C LYS A 56 12.74 -15.70 2.49
N SER A 57 11.93 -14.66 2.74
CA SER A 57 11.41 -13.78 1.68
C SER A 57 12.50 -12.89 1.07
N SER A 58 12.59 -12.91 -0.26
CA SER A 58 13.43 -11.99 -1.04
C SER A 58 12.72 -10.66 -1.32
N GLY A 59 11.39 -10.60 -1.22
CA GLY A 59 10.57 -9.40 -1.44
C GLY A 59 10.54 -8.42 -0.27
N ALA A 60 9.76 -7.36 -0.40
CA ALA A 60 9.48 -6.48 0.74
C ALA A 60 8.46 -7.13 1.68
N TYR A 61 8.52 -6.77 2.97
CA TYR A 61 7.53 -7.15 3.97
C TYR A 61 7.71 -6.31 5.25
N PHE A 62 6.62 -6.16 6.01
CA PHE A 62 6.64 -5.84 7.43
C PHE A 62 6.70 -7.11 8.29
N HIS A 63 7.55 -7.12 9.32
CA HIS A 63 7.64 -8.20 10.30
C HIS A 63 6.97 -7.78 11.62
N PRO A 64 5.79 -8.31 11.98
CA PRO A 64 5.06 -7.86 13.16
C PRO A 64 5.77 -8.17 14.49
N THR A 65 6.31 -9.37 14.66
CA THR A 65 6.92 -9.78 15.95
C THR A 65 8.22 -9.05 16.28
N GLN A 66 9.06 -8.76 15.26
CA GLN A 66 10.34 -8.08 15.43
C GLN A 66 10.24 -6.58 15.06
N ASN A 67 9.04 -6.09 14.73
CA ASN A 67 8.72 -4.71 14.35
C ASN A 67 9.76 -4.07 13.41
N PHE A 68 9.89 -4.60 12.19
CA PHE A 68 10.74 -3.98 11.17
C PHE A 68 10.11 -4.06 9.79
N VAL A 69 10.47 -3.13 8.91
CA VAL A 69 10.14 -3.18 7.49
C VAL A 69 11.40 -3.53 6.70
N LYS A 70 11.31 -4.55 5.84
CA LYS A 70 12.37 -4.86 4.89
C LYS A 70 11.92 -4.49 3.48
N ILE A 71 12.72 -3.68 2.80
CA ILE A 71 12.50 -3.30 1.40
C ILE A 71 13.84 -3.46 0.66
N PRO A 72 14.01 -4.47 -0.21
CA PRO A 72 15.27 -4.68 -0.91
C PRO A 72 15.54 -3.57 -1.92
N ILE A 73 16.83 -3.35 -2.23
CA ILE A 73 17.25 -2.51 -3.35
C ILE A 73 17.46 -3.44 -4.54
N ASP A 74 16.50 -3.46 -5.46
CA ASP A 74 16.48 -4.36 -6.62
C ASP A 74 16.02 -3.64 -7.89
N ASP A 75 16.16 -4.32 -9.03
CA ASP A 75 15.88 -3.70 -10.33
C ASP A 75 14.39 -3.46 -10.56
N ARG A 76 13.49 -4.25 -9.94
CA ARG A 76 12.05 -4.00 -9.99
C ARG A 76 11.71 -2.59 -9.47
N ARG A 77 12.29 -2.18 -8.33
CA ARG A 77 12.07 -0.85 -7.74
C ARG A 77 12.81 0.26 -8.48
N LYS A 78 13.99 -0.01 -9.06
CA LYS A 78 14.70 0.97 -9.89
C LYS A 78 13.97 1.23 -11.22
N ASN A 79 13.41 0.18 -11.81
CA ASN A 79 12.73 0.26 -13.09
C ASN A 79 11.34 0.89 -12.98
N SER A 80 10.74 0.87 -11.78
CA SER A 80 9.48 1.53 -11.48
C SER A 80 9.63 2.53 -10.33
N PRO A 81 9.90 3.82 -10.61
CA PRO A 81 9.90 4.87 -9.60
C PRO A 81 8.56 4.96 -8.85
N TRP A 82 7.44 4.63 -9.49
CA TRP A 82 6.16 4.55 -8.81
C TRP A 82 6.18 3.48 -7.71
N TYR A 83 6.55 2.24 -8.04
CA TYR A 83 6.58 1.13 -7.09
C TYR A 83 7.66 1.31 -6.04
N GLY A 84 8.82 1.83 -6.43
CA GLY A 84 9.92 2.16 -5.53
C GLY A 84 9.48 3.10 -4.39
N GLU A 85 8.54 3.99 -4.64
CA GLU A 85 7.94 4.83 -3.59
C GLU A 85 6.71 4.16 -2.94
N ALA A 86 5.77 3.64 -3.72
CA ALA A 86 4.50 3.08 -3.22
C ALA A 86 4.73 1.96 -2.19
N ILE A 87 5.74 1.11 -2.40
CA ILE A 87 6.05 -0.01 -1.50
C ILE A 87 6.42 0.46 -0.09
N PHE A 88 6.91 1.69 0.10
CA PHE A 88 7.08 2.22 1.45
C PHE A 88 5.74 2.39 2.15
N TYR A 89 4.78 3.02 1.48
CA TYR A 89 3.46 3.26 2.04
C TYR A 89 2.70 1.94 2.26
N HIS A 90 2.91 0.95 1.41
CA HIS A 90 2.38 -0.40 1.60
C HIS A 90 2.90 -1.06 2.88
N GLU A 91 4.21 -1.25 2.98
CA GLU A 91 4.81 -2.03 4.07
C GLU A 91 4.72 -1.34 5.41
N TYR A 92 4.93 -0.02 5.44
CA TYR A 92 4.68 0.74 6.66
C TYR A 92 3.18 0.91 6.91
N GLY A 93 2.31 0.79 5.91
CA GLY A 93 0.87 0.68 6.10
C GLY A 93 0.51 -0.54 6.95
N HIS A 94 1.15 -1.69 6.69
CA HIS A 94 1.04 -2.87 7.55
C HIS A 94 1.56 -2.62 8.97
N ALA A 95 2.66 -1.88 9.11
CA ALA A 95 3.19 -1.50 10.43
C ALA A 95 2.22 -0.60 11.21
N ILE A 96 1.66 0.42 10.55
CA ILE A 96 0.69 1.33 11.15
C ILE A 96 -0.59 0.58 11.54
N ASP A 97 -1.11 -0.29 10.66
CA ASP A 97 -2.24 -1.17 10.98
C ASP A 97 -1.93 -2.05 12.20
N TRP A 98 -0.74 -2.63 12.28
CA TRP A 98 -0.35 -3.47 13.40
C TRP A 98 -0.32 -2.69 14.72
N GLN A 99 0.28 -1.51 14.72
CA GLN A 99 0.43 -0.66 15.91
C GLN A 99 -0.92 -0.11 16.40
N LYS A 100 -1.73 0.41 15.47
CA LYS A 100 -3.01 1.08 15.78
C LYS A 100 -4.21 0.15 15.82
N GLY A 101 -4.08 -1.07 15.30
CA GLY A 101 -5.18 -2.01 15.16
C GLY A 101 -6.25 -1.56 14.15
N LEU A 102 -5.87 -0.89 13.06
CA LEU A 102 -6.81 -0.31 12.08
C LEU A 102 -7.76 -1.36 11.49
N LYS A 103 -7.27 -2.58 11.24
CA LYS A 103 -8.06 -3.71 10.74
C LYS A 103 -9.19 -4.17 11.66
N LYS A 104 -9.19 -3.71 12.91
CA LYS A 104 -10.22 -4.03 13.91
C LYS A 104 -11.31 -2.96 14.00
N LEU A 105 -11.19 -1.86 13.25
CA LEU A 105 -12.15 -0.78 13.29
C LEU A 105 -13.44 -1.17 12.57
N ASP A 106 -14.58 -0.99 13.23
CA ASP A 106 -15.90 -1.18 12.62
C ASP A 106 -16.10 -0.33 11.35
N SER A 107 -15.46 0.85 11.30
CA SER A 107 -15.49 1.73 10.13
C SER A 107 -14.85 1.08 8.90
N LEU A 108 -13.77 0.32 9.08
CA LEU A 108 -13.15 -0.43 7.99
C LEU A 108 -14.05 -1.59 7.55
N THR A 109 -14.60 -2.34 8.50
CA THR A 109 -15.53 -3.44 8.18
C THR A 109 -16.68 -2.93 7.33
N LYS A 110 -17.32 -1.82 7.74
CA LYS A 110 -18.40 -1.18 6.97
C LYS A 110 -17.96 -0.73 5.58
N LEU A 111 -16.75 -0.17 5.45
CA LEU A 111 -16.20 0.25 4.16
C LEU A 111 -16.00 -0.95 3.23
N MET A 112 -15.34 -2.00 3.71
CA MET A 112 -15.09 -3.19 2.89
C MET A 112 -16.41 -3.88 2.53
N ASP A 113 -17.36 -3.99 3.47
CA ASP A 113 -18.67 -4.58 3.23
C ASP A 113 -19.48 -3.80 2.19
N LYS A 114 -19.45 -2.45 2.22
CA LYS A 114 -20.01 -1.60 1.15
C LYS A 114 -19.52 -2.05 -0.23
N HIS A 115 -18.20 -2.22 -0.40
CA HIS A 115 -17.64 -2.63 -1.68
C HIS A 115 -17.90 -4.09 -2.02
N ARG A 116 -17.88 -5.00 -1.04
CA ARG A 116 -18.28 -6.41 -1.22
C ARG A 116 -19.70 -6.50 -1.76
N ASP A 117 -20.62 -5.73 -1.20
CA ASP A 117 -22.03 -5.76 -1.61
C ASP A 117 -22.24 -5.20 -3.01
N VAL A 118 -21.53 -4.12 -3.36
CA VAL A 118 -21.51 -3.60 -4.74
C VAL A 118 -20.97 -4.65 -5.73
N ILE A 119 -19.89 -5.34 -5.39
CA ILE A 119 -19.30 -6.38 -6.23
C ILE A 119 -20.22 -7.59 -6.36
N LYS A 120 -20.82 -8.07 -5.26
CA LYS A 120 -21.72 -9.24 -5.26
C LYS A 120 -22.96 -9.02 -6.13
N LYS A 121 -23.48 -7.79 -6.21
CA LYS A 121 -24.64 -7.46 -7.06
C LYS A 121 -24.39 -7.70 -8.54
N ASP A 122 -23.15 -7.58 -9.00
CA ASP A 122 -22.78 -7.78 -10.41
C ASP A 122 -21.34 -8.29 -10.55
N ILE A 123 -21.11 -9.51 -10.05
CA ILE A 123 -19.76 -10.10 -10.03
C ILE A 123 -19.19 -10.28 -11.44
N GLU A 124 -20.03 -10.57 -12.43
CA GLU A 124 -19.59 -10.79 -13.81
C GLU A 124 -19.08 -9.48 -14.45
N LYS A 125 -19.69 -8.33 -14.13
CA LYS A 125 -19.12 -7.03 -14.50
C LYS A 125 -17.74 -6.82 -13.88
N TYR A 126 -17.53 -7.19 -12.62
CA TYR A 126 -16.22 -7.04 -11.97
C TYR A 126 -15.17 -8.02 -12.48
N LYS A 127 -15.55 -9.25 -12.87
CA LYS A 127 -14.64 -10.17 -13.59
C LYS A 127 -14.20 -9.60 -14.94
N LYS A 128 -15.14 -9.04 -15.71
CA LYS A 128 -14.82 -8.37 -16.98
C LYS A 128 -13.94 -7.14 -16.78
N LEU A 129 -14.18 -6.37 -15.71
CA LEU A 129 -13.34 -5.24 -15.33
C LEU A 129 -11.92 -5.70 -14.96
N ASP A 130 -11.80 -6.75 -14.14
CA ASP A 130 -10.51 -7.34 -13.78
C ASP A 130 -9.75 -7.83 -15.02
N GLN A 131 -10.43 -8.51 -15.95
CA GLN A 131 -9.84 -8.92 -17.22
C GLN A 131 -9.32 -7.73 -18.03
N LYS A 132 -10.09 -6.64 -18.13
CA LYS A 132 -9.67 -5.41 -18.82
C LYS A 132 -8.44 -4.77 -18.15
N ILE A 133 -8.39 -4.78 -16.82
CA ILE A 133 -7.24 -4.27 -16.05
C ILE A 133 -6.02 -5.19 -16.25
N HIS A 134 -6.21 -6.51 -16.30
CA HIS A 134 -5.16 -7.48 -16.60
C HIS A 134 -4.57 -7.26 -18.00
N GLU A 135 -5.41 -7.08 -19.03
CA GLU A 135 -4.96 -6.77 -20.39
C GLU A 135 -4.16 -5.46 -20.46
N LEU A 136 -4.53 -4.46 -19.65
CA LEU A 136 -3.74 -3.24 -19.50
C LEU A 136 -2.35 -3.53 -18.93
N GLY A 137 -2.26 -4.36 -17.89
CA GLY A 137 -0.98 -4.81 -17.33
C GLY A 137 -0.14 -5.59 -18.34
N PHE A 138 -0.75 -6.45 -19.15
CA PHE A 138 -0.05 -7.18 -20.21
C PHE A 138 0.50 -6.26 -21.30
N ARG A 139 -0.27 -5.23 -21.70
CA ARG A 139 0.23 -4.18 -22.61
C ARG A 139 1.37 -3.38 -21.97
N ALA A 140 1.25 -3.04 -20.69
CA ALA A 140 2.30 -2.33 -19.96
C ALA A 140 3.60 -3.13 -19.97
N TYR A 141 3.52 -4.43 -19.66
CA TYR A 141 4.65 -5.35 -19.74
C TYR A 141 5.30 -5.38 -21.12
N LYS A 142 4.51 -5.56 -22.19
CA LYS A 142 5.03 -5.56 -23.58
C LYS A 142 5.75 -4.27 -23.97
N ASN A 143 5.36 -3.15 -23.36
CA ASN A 143 5.94 -1.84 -23.63
C ASN A 143 7.01 -1.44 -22.61
N ASN A 144 7.46 -2.35 -21.74
CA ASN A 144 8.38 -2.08 -20.63
C ASN A 144 7.93 -0.90 -19.73
N ASN A 145 6.62 -0.68 -19.61
CA ASN A 145 6.06 0.33 -18.71
C ASN A 145 5.87 -0.30 -17.33
N HIS A 146 6.96 -0.32 -16.56
CA HIS A 146 6.98 -0.95 -15.24
C HIS A 146 6.05 -0.26 -14.24
N ASP A 147 5.99 1.08 -14.21
CA ASP A 147 5.07 1.83 -13.34
C ASP A 147 3.60 1.41 -13.55
N LEU A 148 3.16 1.36 -14.81
CA LEU A 148 1.79 0.97 -15.12
C LEU A 148 1.52 -0.49 -14.77
N MET A 149 2.50 -1.37 -14.94
CA MET A 149 2.40 -2.78 -14.55
C MET A 149 2.20 -2.93 -13.03
N GLU A 150 2.95 -2.18 -12.24
CA GLU A 150 2.89 -2.20 -10.77
C GLU A 150 1.57 -1.59 -10.26
N MET A 151 1.13 -0.48 -10.84
CA MET A 151 -0.18 0.13 -10.56
C MET A 151 -1.33 -0.84 -10.85
N VAL A 152 -1.27 -1.58 -11.95
CA VAL A 152 -2.24 -2.64 -12.28
C VAL A 152 -2.21 -3.74 -11.22
N GLY A 153 -1.01 -4.18 -10.82
CA GLY A 153 -0.84 -5.18 -9.75
C GLY A 153 -1.54 -4.78 -8.46
N ALA A 154 -1.30 -3.56 -7.98
CA ALA A 154 -1.92 -3.04 -6.76
C ALA A 154 -3.45 -3.00 -6.82
N VAL A 155 -4.03 -2.58 -7.96
CA VAL A 155 -5.49 -2.58 -8.16
C VAL A 155 -6.06 -4.00 -8.06
N ARG A 156 -5.40 -4.96 -8.72
CA ARG A 156 -5.87 -6.34 -8.77
C ARG A 156 -5.73 -7.04 -7.43
N ASP A 157 -4.69 -6.75 -6.65
CA ASP A 157 -4.52 -7.34 -5.32
C ASP A 157 -5.54 -6.76 -4.33
N THR A 158 -5.83 -5.46 -4.49
CA THR A 158 -6.91 -4.81 -3.72
C THR A 158 -8.29 -5.39 -4.05
N LEU A 159 -8.62 -5.63 -5.32
CA LEU A 159 -9.87 -6.31 -5.70
C LEU A 159 -9.97 -7.69 -5.05
N LYS A 160 -8.85 -8.43 -5.01
CA LYS A 160 -8.79 -9.76 -4.41
C LYS A 160 -8.93 -9.73 -2.88
N SER A 161 -8.43 -8.69 -2.23
CA SER A 161 -8.63 -8.45 -0.80
C SER A 161 -10.11 -8.27 -0.45
N ILE A 162 -10.91 -7.71 -1.37
CA ILE A 162 -12.36 -7.54 -1.21
C ILE A 162 -13.12 -8.84 -1.50
N ASP A 163 -12.85 -9.49 -2.64
CA ASP A 163 -13.47 -10.75 -3.03
C ASP A 163 -12.47 -11.64 -3.78
N ILE A 164 -12.16 -12.80 -3.19
CA ILE A 164 -11.13 -13.72 -3.69
C ILE A 164 -11.38 -14.26 -5.11
N ARG A 165 -12.60 -14.12 -5.63
CA ARG A 165 -12.99 -14.61 -6.97
C ARG A 165 -12.59 -13.65 -8.10
N ILE A 166 -12.12 -12.45 -7.77
CA ILE A 166 -11.67 -11.43 -8.71
C ILE A 166 -10.28 -10.93 -8.31
N GLY A 167 -9.55 -10.34 -9.26
CA GLY A 167 -8.22 -9.81 -8.97
C GLY A 167 -7.12 -10.87 -8.99
N SER A 168 -5.92 -10.46 -8.58
CA SER A 168 -4.69 -11.28 -8.59
C SER A 168 -3.63 -10.61 -7.71
N GLY A 169 -2.54 -11.31 -7.40
CA GLY A 169 -1.51 -10.85 -6.47
C GLY A 169 -1.22 -11.95 -5.47
N HIS A 170 -1.62 -11.75 -4.22
CA HIS A 170 -1.49 -12.79 -3.19
C HIS A 170 -2.32 -14.05 -3.50
N PRO A 171 -1.87 -15.24 -3.06
CA PRO A 171 -2.59 -16.50 -3.27
C PRO A 171 -3.86 -16.57 -2.41
N ASP A 172 -4.85 -17.35 -2.82
CA ASP A 172 -6.15 -17.43 -2.13
C ASP A 172 -6.04 -17.85 -0.66
N ASN A 173 -5.08 -18.72 -0.34
CA ASN A 173 -4.83 -19.18 1.03
C ASN A 173 -4.31 -18.06 1.93
N TYR A 174 -3.75 -16.98 1.37
CA TYR A 174 -3.36 -15.79 2.11
C TYR A 174 -4.61 -15.03 2.56
N PHE A 175 -5.52 -14.72 1.65
CA PHE A 175 -6.76 -13.99 1.95
C PHE A 175 -7.77 -14.79 2.79
N LYS A 176 -7.69 -16.13 2.77
CA LYS A 176 -8.50 -16.97 3.67
C LYS A 176 -8.08 -16.87 5.14
N LYS A 177 -6.90 -16.31 5.44
CA LYS A 177 -6.47 -16.08 6.83
C LYS A 177 -7.15 -14.82 7.36
N LYS A 178 -7.74 -14.93 8.56
CA LYS A 178 -8.44 -13.83 9.23
C LYS A 178 -7.51 -12.62 9.38
N GLY A 179 -7.97 -11.45 8.92
CA GLY A 179 -7.25 -10.18 9.03
C GLY A 179 -6.36 -9.85 7.83
N ASN A 180 -6.06 -10.80 6.94
CA ASN A 180 -5.16 -10.56 5.81
C ASN A 180 -5.82 -9.71 4.72
N SER A 181 -7.10 -9.95 4.43
CA SER A 181 -7.87 -9.10 3.51
C SER A 181 -7.91 -7.64 3.98
N GLU A 182 -8.16 -7.42 5.26
CA GLU A 182 -8.20 -6.09 5.86
C GLU A 182 -6.82 -5.42 5.80
N ALA A 183 -5.75 -6.14 6.17
CA ALA A 183 -4.39 -5.62 6.15
C ALA A 183 -3.95 -5.17 4.75
N GLU A 184 -4.15 -5.99 3.72
CA GLU A 184 -3.80 -5.61 2.33
C GLU A 184 -4.63 -4.44 1.82
N PHE A 185 -5.93 -4.40 2.15
CA PHE A 185 -6.79 -3.29 1.77
C PHE A 185 -6.28 -1.97 2.39
N ILE A 186 -5.87 -2.00 3.66
CA ILE A 186 -5.29 -0.84 4.34
C ILE A 186 -3.95 -0.43 3.70
N ALA A 187 -3.07 -1.39 3.42
CA ALA A 187 -1.77 -1.12 2.81
C ALA A 187 -1.92 -0.43 1.44
N HIS A 188 -2.83 -0.91 0.59
CA HIS A 188 -3.14 -0.25 -0.68
C HIS A 188 -3.89 1.08 -0.53
N ALA A 189 -4.68 1.27 0.54
CA ALA A 189 -5.24 2.58 0.86
C ALA A 189 -4.13 3.60 1.12
N PHE A 190 -3.06 3.21 1.83
CA PHE A 190 -1.89 4.08 2.05
C PHE A 190 -1.13 4.37 0.76
N GLU A 191 -0.92 3.38 -0.11
CA GLU A 191 -0.37 3.62 -1.45
C GLU A 191 -1.18 4.67 -2.22
N ASN A 192 -2.50 4.52 -2.25
CA ASN A 192 -3.42 5.43 -2.94
C ASN A 192 -3.39 6.84 -2.36
N LYS A 193 -3.31 6.98 -1.03
CA LYS A 193 -3.27 8.31 -0.38
C LYS A 193 -1.95 9.04 -0.63
N PHE A 194 -0.81 8.36 -0.48
CA PHE A 194 0.48 9.03 -0.45
C PHE A 194 1.23 9.02 -1.79
N LYS A 195 0.99 8.01 -2.64
CA LYS A 195 1.57 7.95 -3.99
C LYS A 195 0.53 8.17 -5.09
N GLY A 196 -0.69 7.69 -4.87
CA GLY A 196 -1.76 7.68 -5.86
C GLY A 196 -1.58 6.59 -6.92
N ASN A 197 -2.69 6.18 -7.53
CA ASN A 197 -2.69 5.15 -8.57
C ASN A 197 -3.71 5.52 -9.64
N VAL A 198 -3.22 5.91 -10.82
CA VAL A 198 -4.08 6.40 -11.91
C VAL A 198 -4.95 5.29 -12.52
N VAL A 199 -4.53 4.03 -12.44
CA VAL A 199 -5.33 2.87 -12.87
C VAL A 199 -6.48 2.68 -11.89
N PHE A 200 -6.20 2.74 -10.59
CA PHE A 200 -7.21 2.63 -9.54
C PHE A 200 -8.25 3.74 -9.67
N LYS A 201 -7.80 5.00 -9.75
CA LYS A 201 -8.69 6.16 -9.90
C LYS A 201 -9.55 6.09 -11.16
N LYS A 202 -9.05 5.49 -12.24
CA LYS A 202 -9.78 5.34 -13.50
C LYS A 202 -10.87 4.26 -13.43
N TYR A 203 -10.55 3.11 -12.87
CA TYR A 203 -11.42 1.92 -12.97
C TYR A 203 -12.28 1.67 -11.73
N LEU A 204 -11.83 2.15 -10.56
CA LEU A 204 -12.51 2.01 -9.27
C LEU A 204 -12.50 3.34 -8.50
N PRO A 205 -12.98 4.46 -9.10
CA PRO A 205 -12.87 5.80 -8.51
C PRO A 205 -13.53 5.90 -7.13
N GLU A 206 -14.71 5.30 -6.96
CA GLU A 206 -15.43 5.36 -5.68
C GLU A 206 -14.64 4.69 -4.55
N MET A 207 -14.12 3.49 -4.79
CA MET A 207 -13.30 2.76 -3.82
C MET A 207 -11.99 3.49 -3.52
N TYR A 208 -11.37 4.10 -4.54
CA TYR A 208 -10.16 4.92 -4.37
C TYR A 208 -10.40 6.10 -3.41
N GLU A 209 -11.46 6.87 -3.64
CA GLU A 209 -11.78 8.04 -2.81
C GLU A 209 -12.24 7.62 -1.40
N ASP A 210 -13.03 6.53 -1.30
CA ASP A 210 -13.47 6.00 -0.01
C ASP A 210 -12.30 5.53 0.87
N MET A 211 -11.28 4.88 0.29
CA MET A 211 -10.05 4.51 0.99
C MET A 211 -9.33 5.70 1.59
N ILE A 212 -9.12 6.75 0.79
CA ILE A 212 -8.43 7.96 1.22
C ILE A 212 -9.22 8.63 2.34
N LYS A 213 -10.53 8.82 2.12
CA LYS A 213 -11.43 9.41 3.11
C LYS A 213 -11.46 8.60 4.41
N TRP A 214 -11.45 7.28 4.34
CA TRP A 214 -11.42 6.44 5.54
C TRP A 214 -10.10 6.61 6.31
N LEU A 215 -8.95 6.63 5.63
CA LEU A 215 -7.66 6.91 6.25
C LEU A 215 -7.62 8.29 6.91
N ASP A 216 -8.15 9.33 6.25
CA ASP A 216 -8.20 10.69 6.80
C ASP A 216 -9.03 10.78 8.09
N ASN A 217 -10.04 9.93 8.24
CA ASN A 217 -10.90 9.91 9.43
C ASN A 217 -10.43 8.94 10.52
N SER A 218 -9.46 8.07 10.23
CA SER A 218 -9.03 6.99 11.12
C SER A 218 -7.62 7.19 11.71
N LEU A 219 -6.89 8.19 11.23
CA LEU A 219 -5.53 8.56 11.67
C LEU A 219 -5.57 9.87 12.48
#